data_AF-A0A2K3JKE7-F1
#
_entry.id   AF-A0A2K3JKE7-F1
#
_cell.length_a   1.000
_cell.length_b   1.000
_cell.length_c   1.000
_cell.angle_alpha   90.00
_cell.angle_beta   90.00
_cell.angle_gamma   90.00
#
_symmetry.space_group_name_H-M   'P 1'
#
loop_
_entity.id
_entity.type
_entity.pdbx_description
1 polymer ?
#
loop_
_entity_poly.entity_id
_entity_poly.type
_entity_poly.pdbx_seq_one_letter_code
_entity_poly.pdbx_strand_id
1 'polypeptide(L)' 'FNSIMKCDVDIRKDLYGNIVLSGGWTMFPGIADRMSKEITALAPSSMKIKVVAPPERKYSVWLNIIT' A
#
# COMPACT_ATOMS: atom_id res chain seq x y z
N PHE A 1 -2.44 -5.93 -7.75
CA PHE A 1 -1.59 -7.07 -8.18
C PHE A 1 -1.11 -6.91 -9.62
N ASN A 2 -2.00 -6.86 -10.62
CA ASN A 2 -1.61 -6.75 -12.04
C ASN A 2 -0.70 -5.55 -12.35
N SER A 3 -0.89 -4.42 -11.66
CA SER A 3 -0.01 -3.25 -11.83
C SER A 3 1.43 -3.53 -11.40
N ILE A 4 1.63 -4.21 -10.27
CA ILE A 4 2.97 -4.54 -9.74
C ILE A 4 3.63 -5.64 -10.58
N MET A 5 2.84 -6.58 -11.11
CA MET A 5 3.35 -7.63 -12.02
C MET A 5 3.70 -7.12 -13.42
N LYS A 6 3.16 -5.97 -13.84
CA LYS A 6 3.56 -5.28 -15.07
C LYS A 6 4.82 -4.42 -14.90
N CYS A 7 5.20 -4.13 -13.65
CA CYS A 7 6.41 -3.40 -13.32
C CYS A 7 7.65 -4.30 -13.33
N ASP A 8 8.83 -3.68 -13.51
CA ASP A 8 10.12 -4.35 -13.49
C ASP A 8 10.35 -5.07 -12.14
N VAL A 9 11.00 -6.24 -12.17
CA VAL A 9 11.24 -7.08 -11.00
C VAL A 9 12.04 -6.34 -9.92
N ASP A 10 12.93 -5.44 -10.32
CA ASP A 10 13.74 -4.66 -9.38
C ASP A 10 12.89 -3.66 -8.59
N ILE A 11 11.91 -3.01 -9.22
CA ILE A 11 11.01 -2.06 -8.55
C ILE A 11 9.87 -2.74 -7.78
N ARG A 12 9.59 -4.02 -8.04
CA ARG A 12 8.56 -4.77 -7.28
C ARG A 12 8.89 -4.78 -5.79
N LYS A 13 10.17 -4.95 -5.41
CA LYS A 13 10.63 -4.95 -4.00
C LYS A 13 10.23 -3.67 -3.29
N ASP A 14 10.52 -2.54 -3.93
CA ASP A 14 10.17 -1.24 -3.39
C ASP A 14 8.66 -0.99 -3.41
N LEU A 15 7.95 -1.44 -4.44
CA LEU A 15 6.49 -1.27 -4.54
C LEU A 15 5.75 -2.04 -3.44
N TYR A 16 6.15 -3.28 -3.13
CA TYR A 16 5.54 -4.04 -2.03
C TYR A 16 5.96 -3.52 -0.64
N GLY A 17 7.15 -2.93 -0.53
CA GLY A 17 7.66 -2.33 0.70
C GLY A 17 7.12 -0.93 1.02
N ASN A 18 6.46 -0.26 0.05
CA ASN A 18 6.00 1.13 0.18
C ASN A 18 4.52 1.30 -0.21
N ILE A 19 3.65 0.45 0.32
CA ILE A 19 2.21 0.56 0.04
C ILE A 19 1.60 1.58 1.00
N VAL A 20 1.37 2.79 0.49
CA VAL A 20 0.69 3.88 1.20
C VAL A 20 -0.78 3.85 0.83
N LEU A 21 -1.66 3.75 1.82
CA LEU A 21 -3.10 3.88 1.58
C LEU A 21 -3.49 5.33 1.82
N SER A 22 -4.14 5.93 0.82
CA SER A 22 -4.67 7.29 0.87
C SER A 22 -6.13 7.29 0.41
N GLY A 23 -6.95 8.21 0.95
CA GLY A 23 -8.35 8.36 0.58
C GLY A 23 -9.36 7.90 1.64
N GLY A 24 -10.58 8.44 1.58
CA GLY A 24 -11.63 8.24 2.59
C GLY A 24 -12.09 6.79 2.77
N TRP A 25 -12.01 5.95 1.73
CA TRP A 25 -12.33 4.51 1.83
C TRP A 25 -11.25 3.73 2.63
N THR A 26 -10.04 4.27 2.75
CA THR A 26 -8.97 3.62 3.53
C THR A 26 -9.06 3.91 5.03
N MET A 27 -10.08 4.67 5.46
CA MET A 27 -10.37 5.00 6.87
C MET A 27 -11.26 3.97 7.58
N PHE A 28 -11.78 2.97 6.87
CA PHE A 28 -12.52 1.89 7.53
C PHE A 28 -11.58 1.09 8.45
N PRO A 29 -11.97 0.84 9.71
CA PRO A 29 -11.17 0.05 10.63
C PRO A 29 -10.93 -1.34 10.05
N GLY A 30 -9.67 -1.80 10.06
CA GLY A 30 -9.27 -3.12 9.56
C GLY A 30 -9.01 -3.23 8.06
N ILE A 31 -9.19 -2.16 7.27
CA ILE A 31 -8.86 -2.21 5.83
C ILE A 31 -7.35 -2.33 5.57
N ALA A 32 -6.52 -1.76 6.45
CA ALA A 32 -5.07 -1.86 6.39
C ALA A 32 -4.61 -3.30 6.60
N ASP A 33 -5.12 -3.97 7.64
CA ASP A 33 -4.88 -5.40 7.90
C ASP A 33 -5.38 -6.28 6.76
N ARG A 34 -6.60 -6.03 6.27
CA ARG A 34 -7.18 -6.77 5.13
C ARG A 34 -6.29 -6.65 3.90
N MET A 35 -5.82 -5.45 3.58
CA MET A 35 -4.96 -5.24 2.42
C MET A 35 -3.58 -5.87 2.61
N SER A 36 -2.98 -5.74 3.79
CA SER A 36 -1.71 -6.40 4.11
C SER A 36 -1.82 -7.91 3.92
N LYS A 37 -2.93 -8.51 4.37
CA LYS A 37 -3.19 -9.95 4.27
C LYS A 37 -3.41 -10.41 2.83
N GLU A 38 -4.20 -9.69 2.03
CA GLU A 38 -4.41 -10.02 0.62
C GLU A 38 -3.12 -9.90 -0.20
N ILE A 39 -2.33 -8.85 0.04
CA ILE A 39 -1.05 -8.66 -0.66
C ILE A 39 -0.03 -9.72 -0.22
N THR A 40 -0.02 -10.12 1.04
CA THR A 40 0.84 -11.21 1.54
C THR A 40 0.44 -12.58 0.97
N ALA A 41 -0.85 -12.81 0.75
CA ALA A 41 -1.31 -14.04 0.10
C ALA A 41 -0.94 -14.10 -1.39
N LEU A 42 -0.80 -12.95 -2.04
CA LEU A 42 -0.51 -12.85 -3.48
C LEU A 42 0.98 -12.69 -3.80
N ALA A 43 1.78 -12.11 -2.90
CA ALA A 43 3.20 -11.93 -3.10
C ALA A 43 3.98 -13.20 -2.69
N PRO A 44 5.09 -13.52 -3.38
CA PRO A 44 5.96 -14.60 -2.96
C PRO A 44 6.60 -14.30 -1.59
N SER A 45 6.79 -15.33 -0.77
CA SER A 45 7.30 -15.25 0.62
C SER A 45 8.70 -14.63 0.78
N SER A 46 9.40 -14.39 -0.33
CA SER A 46 10.67 -13.64 -0.38
C SER A 46 10.50 -12.12 -0.26
N MET A 47 9.26 -11.62 -0.37
CA MET A 47 8.95 -10.19 -0.42
C MET A 47 8.52 -9.66 0.96
N LYS A 48 9.21 -8.64 1.47
CA LYS A 48 8.77 -7.90 2.67
C LYS A 48 7.69 -6.89 2.30
N ILE A 49 6.46 -7.18 2.67
CA ILE A 49 5.32 -6.27 2.47
C ILE A 49 5.20 -5.35 3.67
N LYS A 50 5.11 -4.05 3.40
CA LYS A 50 4.89 -3.05 4.45
C LYS A 50 3.80 -2.11 3.99
N VAL A 51 2.63 -2.24 4.62
CA VAL A 51 1.49 -1.34 4.42
C VAL A 51 1.60 -0.21 5.44
N VAL A 52 1.85 1.00 4.96
CA VAL A 52 2.04 2.17 5.82
C VAL A 52 0.68 2.85 6.02
N ALA A 53 0.25 2.87 7.29
CA ALA A 53 -1.04 3.37 7.71
C ALA A 53 -0.97 4.51 8.71
N PRO A 54 -0.56 5.71 8.28
CA PRO A 54 -0.50 6.84 9.19
C PRO A 54 -1.93 7.23 9.59
N PRO A 55 -2.20 7.50 10.88
CA PRO A 55 -3.49 7.97 11.35
C PRO A 55 -3.88 9.33 10.72
N GLU A 56 -2.91 10.09 10.21
CA GLU A 56 -3.09 11.35 9.47
C GLU A 56 -3.59 11.18 8.01
N ARG A 57 -3.94 9.96 7.57
CA ARG A 57 -4.49 9.66 6.23
C ARG A 57 -5.66 10.53 5.77
N LYS A 58 -6.35 11.18 6.71
CA LYS A 58 -7.41 12.16 6.44
C LYS A 58 -6.90 13.40 5.70
N TYR A 59 -5.62 13.75 5.88
CA TYR A 59 -4.99 14.94 5.31
C TYR A 59 -4.02 14.64 4.18
N SER A 60 -3.57 13.39 3.98
CA SER A 60 -2.60 13.06 2.92
C SER A 60 -3.12 13.34 1.51
N VAL A 61 -4.43 13.24 1.27
CA VAL A 61 -5.03 13.64 -0.02
C VAL A 61 -5.04 15.16 -0.18
N TRP A 62 -5.17 15.90 0.93
CA TRP A 62 -5.18 17.36 0.92
C TRP A 62 -3.76 17.94 0.81
N LEU A 63 -2.79 17.42 1.57
CA LEU A 63 -1.38 17.83 1.52
C LEU A 63 -0.71 17.62 0.15
N ASN A 64 -1.03 16.52 -0.55
CA ASN A 64 -0.49 16.27 -1.90
C ASN A 64 -1.16 17.13 -3.00
N ILE A 65 -2.24 17.87 -2.69
CA ILE A 65 -2.91 18.77 -3.64
C ILE A 65 -2.38 20.22 -3.55
N ILE A 66 -1.60 20.53 -2.52
CA ILE A 66 -1.06 21.87 -2.21
C ILE A 66 0.47 21.96 -2.27
N THR A 67 1.16 20.88 -2.65
CA THR A 67 2.62 20.87 -2.88
C THR A 67 2.90 20.52 -4.33
#